data_AF-A0AAN7AIN9-F1
#
_entry.id   AF-A0AAN7AIN9-F1
#
_cell.length_a   1.000
_cell.length_b   1.000
_cell.length_c   1.000
_cell.angle_alpha   90.00
_cell.angle_beta   90.00
_cell.angle_gamma   90.00
#
_symmetry.space_group_name_H-M   'P 1'
#
loop_
_entity.id
_entity.type
_entity.pdbx_description
1 polymer ?
#
loop_
_entity_poly.entity_id
_entity_poly.type
_entity_poly.pdbx_seq_one_letter_code
_entity_poly.pdbx_strand_id
1 'polypeptide(L)'
;MNSFAPSFINVVNKRPWLSKLVAPLASWYNNAAGYRQMGLKADDLISEENETVLKALRRLPPKESYDRIYRIRRATQLSLQQKILPRSEWIKPSEDVPYLSPILEEVIAEEKERADLDTLAVVKKH
;
A
#
# COMPACT_ATOMS: atom_id res chain seq x y z
N MET A 1 -0.48 10.54 -15.07
CA MET A 1 0.44 10.34 -13.93
C MET A 1 -0.29 9.51 -12.91
N ASN A 2 -0.10 8.19 -12.86
CA ASN A 2 -0.56 7.35 -11.74
C ASN A 2 0.18 6.00 -11.84
N SER A 3 1.40 5.98 -11.31
CA SER A 3 2.05 4.73 -10.91
C SER A 3 2.21 4.84 -9.41
N PHE A 4 1.46 4.05 -8.63
CA PHE A 4 1.40 4.20 -7.17
C PHE A 4 2.78 4.03 -6.51
N ALA A 5 3.67 3.20 -7.10
CA ALA A 5 5.11 3.42 -7.27
C ALA A 5 5.75 2.25 -8.05
N PRO A 6 6.32 2.47 -9.26
CA PRO A 6 7.65 1.91 -9.52
C PRO A 6 8.49 2.80 -10.45
N SER A 7 9.41 3.57 -9.87
CA SER A 7 10.64 3.97 -10.58
C SER A 7 11.83 3.98 -9.61
N PHE A 8 11.67 4.60 -8.44
CA PHE A 8 12.77 4.74 -7.48
C PHE A 8 13.06 3.47 -6.67
N ILE A 9 12.05 2.77 -6.15
CA ILE A 9 12.28 1.56 -5.34
C ILE A 9 12.99 0.45 -6.15
N ASN A 10 12.63 0.30 -7.42
CA ASN A 10 13.29 -0.62 -8.35
C ASN A 10 14.76 -0.24 -8.57
N VAL A 11 15.06 1.05 -8.63
CA VAL A 11 16.43 1.56 -8.75
C VAL A 11 17.24 1.29 -7.48
N VAL A 12 16.64 1.45 -6.31
CA VAL A 12 17.27 1.14 -5.00
C VAL A 12 17.53 -0.35 -4.85
N ASN A 13 16.53 -1.20 -5.14
CA ASN A 13 16.64 -2.65 -5.00
C ASN A 13 17.66 -3.28 -5.97
N LYS A 14 17.80 -2.72 -7.17
CA LYS A 14 18.83 -3.16 -8.15
C LYS A 14 20.27 -2.84 -7.71
N ARG A 15 20.47 -1.97 -6.72
CA ARG A 15 21.80 -1.52 -6.27
C ARG A 15 21.99 -1.86 -4.78
N PRO A 16 22.72 -2.94 -4.44
CA PRO A 16 22.86 -3.38 -3.05
C PRO A 16 23.39 -2.31 -2.08
N TRP A 17 24.26 -1.42 -2.55
CA TRP A 17 24.79 -0.32 -1.73
C TRP A 17 23.72 0.72 -1.38
N LEU A 18 22.81 1.04 -2.30
CA LEU A 18 21.67 1.94 -2.02
C LEU A 18 20.72 1.29 -1.04
N SER A 19 20.39 0.01 -1.24
CA SER A 19 19.52 -0.73 -0.32
C SER A 19 20.08 -0.74 1.11
N LYS A 20 21.39 -0.98 1.29
CA LYS A 20 22.05 -0.93 2.60
C LYS A 20 21.99 0.45 3.28
N LEU A 21 21.98 1.53 2.51
CA LEU A 21 21.86 2.90 3.03
C LEU A 21 20.41 3.27 3.35
N VAL A 22 19.46 2.90 2.49
CA VAL A 22 18.06 3.33 2.59
C VAL A 22 17.26 2.46 3.56
N ALA A 23 17.55 1.16 3.67
CA ALA A 23 16.77 0.24 4.50
C ALA A 23 16.72 0.62 6.00
N PRO A 24 17.83 1.02 6.66
CA PRO A 24 17.78 1.47 8.05
C PRO A 24 16.93 2.74 8.23
N LEU A 25 17.03 3.68 7.29
CA LEU A 25 16.24 4.92 7.29
C LEU A 25 14.75 4.63 7.12
N ALA A 26 14.39 3.74 6.18
CA ALA A 26 13.01 3.31 5.97
C ALA A 26 12.46 2.57 7.19
N SER A 27 13.25 1.70 7.83
CA SER A 27 12.86 1.00 9.06
C SER A 27 12.61 1.98 10.20
N TRP A 28 13.52 2.94 10.42
CA TRP A 28 13.35 4.01 11.39
C TRP A 28 12.08 4.82 11.14
N TYR A 29 11.86 5.25 9.90
CA TYR A 29 10.67 6.02 9.49
C TYR A 29 9.38 5.25 9.78
N ASN A 30 9.32 3.97 9.38
CA ASN A 30 8.14 3.13 9.62
C ASN A 30 7.83 2.94 11.12
N ASN A 31 8.87 2.87 11.97
CA ASN A 31 8.69 2.78 13.41
C ASN A 31 8.25 4.13 14.02
N ALA A 32 8.77 5.24 13.50
CA ALA A 32 8.42 6.59 13.94
C ALA A 32 7.00 7.01 13.52
N ALA A 33 6.51 6.49 12.38
CA ALA A 33 5.17 6.80 11.86
C ALA A 33 4.02 6.31 12.77
N GLY A 34 4.28 5.40 13.71
CA GLY A 34 3.34 5.06 14.79
C GLY A 34 2.12 4.21 14.42
N TYR A 35 1.81 4.01 13.14
CA TYR A 35 0.63 3.23 12.71
C TYR A 35 0.60 1.80 13.26
N ARG A 36 1.75 1.15 13.40
CA ARG A 36 1.85 -0.21 13.99
C ARG A 36 1.46 -0.23 15.47
N GLN A 37 1.66 0.87 16.20
CA GLN A 37 1.25 1.02 17.60
C GLN A 37 -0.28 1.16 17.74
N MET A 38 -0.96 1.51 16.65
CA MET A 38 -2.41 1.57 16.54
C MET A 38 -3.02 0.27 15.99
N GLY A 39 -2.18 -0.72 15.69
CA GLY A 39 -2.63 -2.01 15.15
C GLY A 39 -2.91 -1.99 13.65
N LEU A 40 -2.46 -0.95 12.93
CA LEU A 40 -2.61 -0.82 11.48
C LEU A 40 -1.42 -1.42 10.73
N LYS A 41 -1.67 -1.83 9.49
CA LYS A 41 -0.65 -2.09 8.47
C LYS A 41 -0.48 -0.88 7.56
N ALA A 42 0.64 -0.76 6.86
CA ALA A 42 0.92 0.37 5.97
C ALA A 42 -0.17 0.58 4.90
N ASP A 43 -0.66 -0.51 4.30
CA ASP A 43 -1.73 -0.49 3.30
C ASP A 43 -3.09 0.01 3.84
N ASP A 44 -3.31 -0.04 5.17
CA ASP A 44 -4.52 0.52 5.78
C ASP A 44 -4.54 2.07 5.72
N LEU A 45 -3.39 2.71 5.47
CA LEU A 45 -3.24 4.17 5.39
C LEU A 45 -3.47 4.73 3.99
N ILE A 46 -3.68 3.86 2.99
CA ILE A 46 -3.96 4.27 1.61
C ILE A 46 -5.35 4.92 1.55
N SER A 47 -5.46 6.10 0.92
CA SER A 47 -6.74 6.82 0.81
C SER A 47 -7.76 6.01 -0.01
N GLU A 48 -8.89 5.69 0.63
CA GLU A 48 -10.00 4.95 0.03
C GLU A 48 -10.87 5.79 -0.90
N GLU A 49 -10.68 7.11 -0.96
CA GLU A 49 -11.51 8.02 -1.77
C GLU A 49 -11.18 7.95 -3.27
N ASN A 50 -10.12 7.25 -3.64
CA ASN A 50 -9.72 7.04 -5.03
C ASN A 50 -10.47 5.83 -5.65
N GLU A 51 -11.09 6.02 -6.82
CA GLU A 51 -11.83 4.97 -7.53
C GLU A 51 -11.00 3.72 -7.82
N THR A 52 -9.72 3.87 -8.19
CA THR A 52 -8.78 2.78 -8.42
C THR A 52 -8.57 1.97 -7.13
N VAL A 53 -8.47 2.64 -5.97
CA VAL A 53 -8.34 1.99 -4.66
C VAL A 53 -9.63 1.29 -4.27
N LEU A 54 -10.79 1.91 -4.49
CA LEU A 54 -12.09 1.26 -4.28
C LEU A 54 -12.25 0.00 -5.13
N LYS A 55 -11.80 0.02 -6.40
CA LYS A 55 -11.80 -1.16 -7.28
C LYS A 55 -10.87 -2.25 -6.74
N ALA A 56 -9.71 -1.90 -6.20
CA ALA A 56 -8.80 -2.85 -5.56
C ALA A 56 -9.39 -3.44 -4.26
N LEU A 57 -10.01 -2.63 -3.41
CA LEU A 57 -10.67 -3.09 -2.18
C LEU A 57 -11.80 -4.09 -2.45
N ARG A 58 -12.55 -3.92 -3.55
CA ARG A 58 -13.60 -4.88 -3.97
C ARG A 58 -13.05 -6.24 -4.39
N ARG A 59 -11.76 -6.33 -4.77
CA ARG A 59 -11.09 -7.59 -5.17
C ARG A 59 -10.48 -8.33 -3.99
N LEU A 60 -10.40 -7.72 -2.81
CA LEU A 60 -9.83 -8.38 -1.64
C LEU A 60 -10.62 -9.64 -1.27
N PRO A 61 -9.94 -10.72 -0.84
CA PRO A 61 -10.61 -11.86 -0.24
C PRO A 61 -11.46 -11.42 0.96
N PRO A 62 -12.63 -12.06 1.19
CA PRO A 62 -13.53 -11.66 2.28
C PRO A 62 -12.84 -11.59 3.64
N LYS A 63 -11.95 -12.55 3.96
CA LYS A 63 -11.18 -12.57 5.21
C LYS A 63 -10.31 -11.31 5.38
N GLU A 64 -9.50 -10.97 4.38
CA GLU A 64 -8.62 -9.78 4.44
C GLU A 64 -9.45 -8.49 4.55
N SER A 65 -10.61 -8.43 3.88
CA SER A 65 -11.54 -7.31 4.00
C SER A 65 -12.06 -7.14 5.44
N TYR A 66 -12.49 -8.23 6.09
CA TYR A 66 -12.93 -8.20 7.49
C TYR A 66 -11.79 -7.82 8.44
N ASP A 67 -10.61 -8.43 8.28
CA ASP A 67 -9.44 -8.18 9.13
C ASP A 67 -8.98 -6.72 9.02
N ARG A 68 -9.02 -6.13 7.81
CA ARG A 68 -8.77 -4.71 7.55
C ARG A 68 -9.75 -3.82 8.31
N ILE A 69 -11.06 -4.05 8.15
CA ILE A 69 -12.10 -3.26 8.80
C ILE A 69 -11.96 -3.32 10.33
N TYR A 70 -11.61 -4.49 10.87
CA TYR A 70 -11.34 -4.64 12.31
C TYR A 70 -10.16 -3.77 12.76
N ARG A 71 -9.03 -3.79 12.05
CA ARG A 71 -7.85 -2.95 12.38
C ARG A 71 -8.21 -1.47 12.35
N ILE A 72 -8.91 -1.02 11.31
CA ILE A 72 -9.32 0.39 11.17
C ILE A 72 -10.24 0.81 12.32
N ARG A 73 -11.31 0.05 12.60
CA ARG A 73 -12.24 0.36 13.70
C ARG A 73 -11.52 0.45 15.05
N ARG A 74 -10.60 -0.48 15.31
CA ARG A 74 -9.79 -0.49 16.54
C ARG A 74 -8.88 0.73 16.61
N ALA A 75 -8.20 1.09 15.52
CA ALA A 75 -7.36 2.28 15.45
C ALA A 75 -8.17 3.58 15.64
N THR A 76 -9.36 3.68 15.05
CA THR A 76 -10.27 4.81 15.26
C THR A 76 -10.67 4.93 16.73
N GLN A 77 -11.02 3.81 17.38
CA GLN A 77 -11.36 3.80 18.80
C GLN A 77 -10.20 4.27 19.68
N LEU A 78 -8.98 3.80 19.40
CA LEU A 78 -7.78 4.22 20.10
C LEU A 78 -7.50 5.71 19.92
N SER A 79 -7.64 6.20 18.69
CA SER A 79 -7.48 7.61 18.36
C SER A 79 -8.49 8.47 19.14
N LEU A 80 -9.76 8.08 19.16
CA LEU A 80 -10.79 8.77 19.95
C LEU A 80 -10.44 8.84 21.45
N GLN A 81 -9.86 7.77 21.99
CA GLN A 81 -9.45 7.70 23.39
C GLN A 81 -8.09 8.35 23.67
N GLN A 82 -7.37 8.82 22.65
CA GLN A 82 -5.98 9.28 22.75
C GLN A 82 -5.07 8.23 23.42
N LYS A 83 -5.27 6.95 23.05
CA LYS A 83 -4.50 5.81 23.55
C LYS A 83 -3.81 5.08 22.42
N ILE A 84 -2.79 4.31 22.77
CA ILE A 84 -2.12 3.35 21.89
C ILE A 84 -2.34 1.94 22.43
N LEU A 85 -2.06 0.92 21.61
CA LEU A 85 -2.13 -0.46 22.04
C LEU A 85 -1.04 -0.81 23.06
N PRO A 86 -1.27 -1.84 23.89
CA PRO A 86 -0.19 -2.53 24.58
C PRO A 86 0.86 -3.03 23.58
N ARG A 87 2.15 -2.97 23.96
CA ARG A 87 3.28 -3.31 23.08
C ARG A 87 3.22 -4.74 22.50
N SER A 88 2.61 -5.68 23.21
CA SER A 88 2.38 -7.06 22.76
C SER A 88 1.44 -7.18 21.56
N GLU A 89 0.60 -6.17 21.34
CA GLU A 89 -0.43 -6.14 20.30
C GLU A 89 -0.05 -5.24 19.12
N TRP A 90 1.14 -4.65 19.13
CA TRP A 90 1.65 -3.87 18.01
C TRP A 90 1.93 -4.79 16.83
N ILE A 91 1.60 -4.31 15.63
CA ILE A 91 1.95 -5.01 14.40
C ILE A 91 3.47 -5.15 14.31
N LYS A 92 3.94 -6.39 14.14
CA LYS A 92 5.37 -6.65 13.95
C LYS A 92 5.78 -6.28 12.53
N PRO A 93 7.05 -5.90 12.30
CA PRO A 93 7.55 -5.66 10.94
C PRO A 93 7.34 -6.83 9.98
N SER A 94 7.31 -8.08 10.47
CA SER A 94 7.04 -9.27 9.66
C SER A 94 5.56 -9.48 9.30
N GLU A 95 4.63 -8.86 10.01
CA GLU A 95 3.18 -8.94 9.79
C GLU A 95 2.67 -7.79 8.90
N ASP A 96 3.43 -6.70 8.85
CA ASP A 96 3.20 -5.52 8.03
C ASP A 96 3.60 -5.76 6.56
N VAL A 97 2.89 -6.70 5.96
CA VAL A 97 3.06 -7.12 4.57
C VAL A 97 2.02 -6.40 3.69
N PRO A 98 2.41 -5.92 2.50
CA PRO A 98 1.47 -5.33 1.55
C PRO A 98 0.44 -6.38 1.10
N TYR A 99 -0.84 -6.10 1.34
CA TYR A 99 -1.97 -6.99 1.02
C TYR A 99 -2.92 -6.38 -0.02
N LEU A 100 -2.96 -5.05 -0.11
CA LEU A 100 -3.75 -4.27 -1.07
C LEU A 100 -2.87 -3.77 -2.21
N SER A 101 -1.63 -3.36 -1.92
CA SER A 101 -0.72 -2.80 -2.92
C SER A 101 -0.55 -3.67 -4.18
N PRO A 102 -0.39 -5.02 -4.11
CA PRO A 102 -0.29 -5.85 -5.31
C PRO A 102 -1.55 -5.79 -6.20
N ILE A 103 -2.74 -5.82 -5.58
CA ILE A 103 -4.03 -5.73 -6.29
C ILE A 103 -4.20 -4.34 -6.90
N LEU A 104 -3.75 -3.30 -6.20
CA LEU A 104 -3.78 -1.93 -6.69
C LEU A 104 -2.89 -1.76 -7.92
N GLU A 105 -1.69 -2.35 -7.92
CA GLU A 105 -0.80 -2.36 -9.08
C GLU A 105 -1.44 -3.05 -10.30
N GLU A 106 -2.12 -4.17 -10.11
CA GLU A 106 -2.88 -4.85 -11.18
C GLU A 106 -3.97 -3.96 -11.75
N VAL A 107 -4.77 -3.30 -10.89
CA VAL A 107 -5.85 -2.40 -11.33
C VAL A 107 -5.29 -1.22 -12.12
N ILE A 108 -4.18 -0.63 -11.67
CA ILE A 108 -3.52 0.48 -12.37
C ILE A 108 -2.97 0.02 -13.73
N ALA A 109 -2.40 -1.18 -13.80
CA ALA A 109 -1.90 -1.74 -15.06
C ALA A 109 -3.04 -1.95 -16.07
N GLU A 110 -4.18 -2.49 -15.63
CA GLU A 110 -5.39 -2.63 -16.47
C GLU A 110 -5.92 -1.29 -16.97
N GLU A 111 -5.99 -0.28 -16.09
CA GLU A 111 -6.48 1.06 -16.46
C GLU A 111 -5.55 1.74 -17.46
N LYS A 112 -4.25 1.56 -17.28
CA LYS A 112 -3.25 2.05 -18.23
C LYS A 112 -3.35 1.35 -19.57
N GLU A 113 -3.43 0.02 -19.58
CA GLU A 113 -3.59 -0.76 -20.82
C GLU A 113 -4.85 -0.33 -21.57
N ARG A 114 -5.98 -0.16 -20.86
CA ARG A 114 -7.22 0.34 -21.46
C ARG A 114 -7.03 1.71 -22.11
N ALA A 115 -6.39 2.65 -21.41
CA ALA A 115 -6.13 3.99 -21.95
C ALA A 115 -5.19 3.97 -23.17
N ASP A 116 -4.16 3.12 -23.14
CA ASP A 116 -3.21 2.95 -24.24
C ASP A 116 -3.91 2.34 -25.48
N LEU A 117 -4.85 1.41 -25.28
CA LEU A 117 -5.66 0.82 -26.35
C LEU A 117 -6.70 1.79 -26.91
N ASP A 118 -7.38 2.56 -26.05
CA ASP A 118 -8.37 3.55 -26.45
C ASP A 118 -7.76 4.68 -27.31
N THR A 119 -6.45 4.94 -27.16
CA THR A 119 -5.70 5.97 -27.90
C THR A 119 -4.84 5.44 -29.06
N LEU A 120 -4.96 4.14 -29.38
CA LEU A 120 -4.11 3.48 -30.36
C LEU A 120 -4.44 3.93 -31.80
N ALA A 121 -3.51 4.65 -32.44
CA ALA A 121 -3.61 5.04 -33.85
C ALA A 121 -2.93 4.02 -34.77
N VAL A 122 -3.65 3.54 -35.79
CA VAL A 122 -3.11 2.60 -36.79
C VAL A 122 -2.33 3.37 -37.85
N VAL A 123 -0.99 3.29 -37.81
CA VAL A 123 -0.13 3.81 -38.89
C VAL A 123 -0.06 2.77 -40.00
N LYS A 124 -0.74 3.01 -41.13
CA LYS A 124 -0.58 2.18 -42.33
C LYS A 124 0.82 2.43 -42.92
N LYS A 125 1.62 1.36 -43.05
CA LYS A 125 2.85 1.38 -43.85
C LYS A 125 2.44 1.25 -45.33
N HIS A 126 2.84 2.22 -46.14
CA HIS A 126 2.77 2.15 -47.60
C HIS A 126 3.81 1.19 -48.16
#